data_AF-A0A9E5GNX2-F1
#
_entry.id   AF-A0A9E5GNX2-F1
#
_cell.length_a   1.000
_cell.length_b   1.000
_cell.length_c   1.000
_cell.angle_alpha   90.00
_cell.angle_beta   90.00
_cell.angle_gamma   90.00
#
_symmetry.space_group_name_H-M   'P 1'
#
loop_
_entity.id
_entity.type
_entity.pdbx_description
1 polymer ?
#
loop_
_entity_poly.entity_id
_entity_poly.type
_entity_poly.pdbx_seq_one_letter_code
_entity_poly.pdbx_strand_id
1 'polypeptide(L)'
;MFNDALQMDPSEVQPSYLNTYFKVVLWMYKNDSIDAEGLLNSYAAVSEAIQLQSIRLNKEVRMLTEKDTLGTISSREQRILSMDNRILGQASTLISNIEKGLAPVLTCDRMNLIYHEEAFEAHQTDATWLRRALKMLGKEREDSTGTSDCSDNPMYYLAAQALYDMDPSAQAARSMGLLSLKNEKWSEALTYYQSAIDQEADPLLQAKDYLRLAFAHKQIGSLPSAKTACLAALNADPSFGKPLLFLAQMYAESAGTCGNNAFEKNAVYWAAIDKLYRAKRIDESVTATADKMINAYRVGIPDKSISFQFGHLDGERYRITCWINETVTVRF
;
A
#
# COMPACT_ATOMS: atom_id res chain seq x y z
N MET A 1 -15.43 30.98 0.20
CA MET A 1 -16.00 30.20 -0.92
C MET A 1 -15.46 28.78 -1.01
N PHE A 2 -14.17 28.54 -1.28
CA PHE A 2 -13.65 27.15 -1.38
C PHE A 2 -13.65 26.40 -0.03
N ASN A 3 -13.21 27.06 1.05
CA ASN A 3 -13.29 26.46 2.39
C ASN A 3 -14.74 26.14 2.78
N ASP A 4 -15.68 27.03 2.45
CA ASP A 4 -17.11 26.81 2.71
C ASP A 4 -17.65 25.61 1.90
N ALA A 5 -17.22 25.43 0.64
CA ALA A 5 -17.60 24.28 -0.17
C ALA A 5 -17.04 22.95 0.38
N LEU A 6 -15.80 22.96 0.88
CA LEU A 6 -15.21 21.80 1.56
C LEU A 6 -15.91 21.47 2.89
N GLN A 7 -16.51 22.46 3.55
CA GLN A 7 -17.27 22.25 4.78
C GLN A 7 -18.70 21.73 4.54
N MET A 8 -19.25 21.91 3.33
CA MET A 8 -20.62 21.46 3.01
C MET A 8 -20.68 19.98 2.64
N ASP A 9 -19.95 19.57 1.59
CA ASP A 9 -19.82 18.17 1.20
C ASP A 9 -18.47 17.94 0.50
N PRO A 10 -17.44 17.53 1.25
CA PRO A 10 -16.11 17.29 0.69
C PRO A 10 -16.10 16.25 -0.43
N SER A 11 -17.02 15.28 -0.39
CA SER A 11 -17.00 14.11 -1.29
C SER A 11 -17.56 14.39 -2.69
N GLU A 12 -18.30 15.49 -2.85
CA GLU A 12 -18.95 15.91 -4.10
C GLU A 12 -18.13 16.96 -4.87
N VAL A 13 -17.03 17.46 -4.31
CA VAL A 13 -16.15 18.39 -5.00
C VAL A 13 -15.37 17.65 -6.09
N GLN A 14 -15.43 18.13 -7.34
CA GLN A 14 -14.66 17.51 -8.42
C GLN A 14 -13.15 17.72 -8.22
N PRO A 15 -12.30 16.73 -8.56
CA PRO A 15 -10.85 16.87 -8.46
C PRO A 15 -10.27 18.10 -9.17
N SER A 16 -10.87 18.55 -10.28
CA SER A 16 -10.44 19.77 -10.99
C SER A 16 -10.52 21.04 -10.14
N TYR A 17 -11.56 21.17 -9.31
CA TYR A 17 -11.74 22.31 -8.40
C TYR A 17 -10.74 22.24 -7.24
N LEU A 18 -10.55 21.05 -6.66
CA LEU A 18 -9.55 20.81 -5.62
C LEU A 18 -8.12 21.12 -6.12
N ASN A 19 -7.81 20.79 -7.37
CA ASN A 19 -6.55 21.16 -8.03
C ASN A 19 -6.36 22.66 -8.09
N THR A 20 -7.41 23.39 -8.47
CA THR A 20 -7.36 24.85 -8.60
C THR A 20 -7.18 25.50 -7.24
N TYR A 21 -7.94 25.05 -6.25
CA TYR A 21 -7.78 25.46 -4.85
C TYR A 21 -6.35 25.24 -4.37
N PHE A 22 -5.80 24.04 -4.54
CA PHE A 22 -4.47 23.73 -4.02
C PHE A 22 -3.35 24.50 -4.73
N LYS A 23 -3.51 24.83 -6.01
CA LYS A 23 -2.59 25.76 -6.72
C LYS A 23 -2.57 27.15 -6.08
N VAL A 24 -3.72 27.66 -5.67
CA VAL A 24 -3.82 28.94 -4.95
C VAL A 24 -3.14 28.83 -3.58
N VAL A 25 -3.37 27.75 -2.84
CA VAL A 25 -2.70 27.49 -1.55
C VAL A 25 -1.17 27.48 -1.72
N LEU A 26 -0.65 26.78 -2.72
CA LEU A 26 0.80 26.78 -3.01
C LEU A 26 1.32 28.17 -3.37
N TRP A 27 0.53 28.98 -4.08
CA TRP A 27 0.89 30.37 -4.39
C TRP A 27 0.90 31.25 -3.14
N MET A 28 -0.09 31.09 -2.25
CA MET A 28 -0.15 31.81 -0.97
C MET A 28 1.05 31.47 -0.07
N TYR A 29 1.43 30.19 -0.02
CA TYR A 29 2.61 29.76 0.73
C TYR A 29 3.90 30.36 0.16
N LYS A 30 4.05 30.40 -1.17
CA LYS A 30 5.23 30.97 -1.84
C LYS A 30 5.39 32.48 -1.65
N ASN A 31 4.30 33.19 -1.35
CA ASN A 31 4.29 34.63 -1.11
C ASN A 31 4.13 34.97 0.38
N ASP A 32 4.45 34.03 1.27
CA ASP A 32 4.41 34.20 2.73
C ASP A 32 3.04 34.65 3.27
N SER A 33 1.95 34.40 2.52
CA SER A 33 0.59 34.73 2.93
C SER A 33 -0.01 33.65 3.85
N ILE A 34 0.53 32.43 3.80
CA ILE A 34 0.30 31.36 4.76
C ILE A 34 1.64 30.72 5.11
N ASP A 35 1.74 30.18 6.32
CA ASP A 35 2.90 29.43 6.78
C ASP A 35 2.80 27.94 6.39
N ALA A 36 3.77 27.15 6.85
CA ALA A 36 3.81 25.71 6.60
C ALA A 36 2.61 24.98 7.22
N GLU A 37 2.11 25.44 8.36
CA GLU A 37 0.95 24.85 8.99
C GLU A 37 -0.32 25.08 8.17
N GLY A 38 -0.54 26.30 7.68
CA GLY A 38 -1.64 26.63 6.77
C GLY A 38 -1.61 25.77 5.50
N LEU A 39 -0.42 25.58 4.93
CA LEU A 39 -0.23 24.70 3.76
C LEU A 39 -0.61 23.23 4.07
N LEU A 40 -0.16 22.70 5.20
CA LEU A 40 -0.48 21.33 5.61
C LEU A 40 -1.95 21.14 5.97
N ASN A 41 -2.60 22.15 6.57
CA ASN A 41 -4.04 22.16 6.82
C ASN A 41 -4.84 22.08 5.51
N SER A 42 -4.50 22.91 4.53
CA SER A 42 -5.12 22.85 3.21
C SER A 42 -4.87 21.52 2.49
N TYR A 43 -3.68 20.93 2.66
CA TYR A 43 -3.38 19.60 2.12
C TYR A 43 -4.23 18.52 2.76
N ALA A 44 -4.36 18.54 4.09
CA ALA A 44 -5.18 17.59 4.82
C ALA A 44 -6.64 17.64 4.37
N ALA A 45 -7.22 18.84 4.26
CA ALA A 45 -8.60 19.05 3.81
C ALA A 45 -8.84 18.53 2.39
N VAL A 46 -7.94 18.82 1.44
CA VAL A 46 -8.04 18.30 0.06
C VAL A 46 -7.87 16.78 0.03
N SER A 47 -6.92 16.24 0.80
CA SER A 47 -6.68 14.80 0.84
C SER A 47 -7.86 14.03 1.43
N GLU A 48 -8.49 14.58 2.47
CA GLU A 48 -9.70 14.01 3.08
C GLU A 48 -10.89 14.02 2.12
N ALA A 49 -11.13 15.14 1.43
CA ALA A 49 -12.15 15.23 0.40
C ALA A 49 -11.99 14.17 -0.70
N ILE A 50 -10.76 14.02 -1.21
CA ILE A 50 -10.42 13.00 -2.21
C ILE A 50 -10.58 11.60 -1.64
N GLN A 51 -10.17 11.36 -0.38
CA GLN A 51 -10.28 10.07 0.26
C GLN A 51 -11.75 9.63 0.39
N LEU A 52 -12.63 10.51 0.88
CA LEU A 52 -14.07 10.23 1.01
C LEU A 52 -14.72 9.91 -0.34
N GLN A 53 -14.40 10.70 -1.37
CA GLN A 53 -14.88 10.44 -2.74
C GLN A 53 -14.34 9.10 -3.27
N SER A 54 -13.06 8.81 -3.05
CA SER A 54 -12.42 7.58 -3.53
C SER A 54 -12.98 6.33 -2.86
N ILE A 55 -13.28 6.38 -1.56
CA ILE A 55 -13.91 5.26 -0.84
C ILE A 55 -15.24 4.87 -1.50
N ARG A 56 -16.09 5.86 -1.80
CA ARG A 56 -17.38 5.62 -2.46
C ARG A 56 -17.18 4.98 -3.84
N LEU A 57 -16.33 5.58 -4.67
CA LEU A 57 -16.10 5.15 -6.04
C LEU A 57 -15.43 3.77 -6.10
N ASN A 58 -14.44 3.48 -5.24
CA ASN A 58 -13.76 2.18 -5.20
C ASN A 58 -14.73 1.04 -4.87
N LYS A 59 -15.71 1.26 -3.98
CA LYS A 59 -16.75 0.27 -3.67
C LYS A 59 -17.64 0.00 -4.87
N GLU A 60 -18.07 1.05 -5.58
CA GLU A 60 -18.90 0.91 -6.79
C GLU A 60 -18.14 0.22 -7.92
N VAL A 61 -16.91 0.67 -8.21
CA VAL A 61 -16.01 0.06 -9.19
C VAL A 61 -15.84 -1.43 -8.91
N ARG A 62 -15.57 -1.83 -7.66
CA ARG A 62 -15.41 -3.25 -7.31
C ARG A 62 -16.65 -4.07 -7.66
N MET A 63 -17.84 -3.60 -7.26
CA MET A 63 -19.10 -4.31 -7.54
C MET A 63 -19.37 -4.40 -9.05
N LEU A 64 -19.11 -3.32 -9.80
CA LEU A 64 -19.34 -3.28 -11.24
C LEU A 64 -18.32 -4.14 -11.99
N THR A 65 -17.04 -4.15 -11.58
CA THR A 65 -16.02 -5.03 -12.15
C THR A 65 -16.38 -6.50 -11.94
N GLU A 66 -16.90 -6.88 -10.78
CA GLU A 66 -17.37 -8.25 -10.55
C GLU A 66 -18.49 -8.64 -11.54
N LYS A 67 -19.49 -7.77 -11.73
CA LYS A 67 -20.54 -7.99 -12.74
C LYS A 67 -19.99 -8.11 -14.15
N ASP A 68 -19.00 -7.29 -14.52
CA ASP A 68 -18.35 -7.33 -15.83
C ASP A 68 -17.62 -8.67 -16.03
N THR A 69 -16.88 -9.14 -15.02
CA THR A 69 -16.20 -10.45 -15.08
C THR A 69 -17.16 -11.63 -15.21
N LEU A 70 -18.36 -11.53 -14.62
CA LEU A 70 -19.42 -12.54 -14.73
C LEU A 70 -20.25 -12.40 -16.01
N GLY A 71 -20.01 -11.37 -16.83
CA GLY A 71 -20.80 -11.07 -18.03
C GLY A 71 -22.23 -10.62 -17.73
N THR A 72 -22.51 -10.13 -16.52
CA THR A 72 -23.86 -9.71 -16.08
C THR A 72 -24.05 -8.19 -16.05
N ILE A 73 -23.01 -7.41 -16.38
CA ILE A 73 -23.06 -5.95 -16.38
C ILE A 73 -23.92 -5.41 -17.53
N SER A 74 -24.73 -4.40 -17.24
CA SER A 74 -25.50 -3.66 -18.26
C SER A 74 -24.68 -2.56 -18.94
N SER A 75 -25.12 -2.10 -20.11
CA SER A 75 -24.48 -0.98 -20.81
C SER A 75 -24.51 0.33 -20.02
N ARG A 76 -25.51 0.51 -19.13
CA ARG A 76 -25.57 1.66 -18.22
C ARG A 76 -24.48 1.56 -17.16
N GLU A 77 -24.33 0.39 -16.54
CA GLU A 77 -23.31 0.13 -15.53
C GLU A 77 -21.89 0.21 -16.10
N GLN A 78 -21.65 -0.24 -17.34
CA GLN A 78 -20.35 -0.04 -18.00
C GLN A 78 -19.98 1.44 -18.15
N ARG A 79 -20.95 2.31 -18.43
CA ARG A 79 -20.73 3.76 -18.48
C ARG A 79 -20.41 4.34 -17.10
N ILE A 80 -21.05 3.85 -16.04
CA ILE A 80 -20.75 4.26 -14.66
C ILE A 80 -19.33 3.81 -14.30
N LEU A 81 -19.01 2.53 -14.49
CA LEU A 81 -17.68 1.97 -14.24
C LEU A 81 -16.56 2.75 -14.95
N SER A 82 -16.74 3.09 -16.23
CA SER A 82 -15.76 3.90 -16.97
C SER A 82 -15.65 5.35 -16.45
N MET A 83 -16.76 5.94 -16.02
CA MET A 83 -16.77 7.28 -15.42
C MET A 83 -16.07 7.30 -14.06
N ASP A 84 -16.35 6.34 -13.19
CA ASP A 84 -15.78 6.26 -11.85
C ASP A 84 -14.27 6.05 -11.91
N ASN A 85 -13.81 5.12 -12.76
CA ASN A 85 -12.38 4.91 -13.02
C ASN A 85 -11.70 6.19 -13.53
N ARG A 86 -12.38 6.98 -14.37
CA ARG A 86 -11.84 8.27 -14.83
C ARG A 86 -11.71 9.28 -13.68
N ILE A 87 -12.71 9.37 -12.80
CA ILE A 87 -12.67 10.27 -11.63
C ILE A 87 -11.56 9.84 -10.66
N LEU A 88 -11.44 8.54 -10.38
CA LEU A 88 -10.36 7.99 -9.56
C LEU A 88 -8.97 8.28 -10.16
N GLY A 89 -8.82 8.15 -11.48
CA GLY A 89 -7.59 8.51 -12.19
C GLY A 89 -7.25 10.01 -12.05
N GLN A 90 -8.25 10.89 -12.13
CA GLN A 90 -8.08 12.33 -11.91
C GLN A 90 -7.70 12.65 -10.46
N ALA A 91 -8.32 11.99 -9.48
CA ALA A 91 -8.01 12.11 -8.06
C ALA A 91 -6.56 11.68 -7.76
N SER A 92 -6.13 10.53 -8.28
CA SER A 92 -4.75 10.06 -8.16
C SER A 92 -3.74 11.04 -8.78
N THR A 93 -4.03 11.54 -9.98
CA THR A 93 -3.19 12.56 -10.66
C THR A 93 -3.11 13.85 -9.85
N LEU A 94 -4.21 14.28 -9.25
CA LEU A 94 -4.25 15.45 -8.39
C LEU A 94 -3.36 15.27 -7.17
N ILE A 95 -3.54 14.17 -6.41
CA ILE A 95 -2.72 13.88 -5.23
C ILE A 95 -1.24 13.90 -5.62
N SER A 96 -0.85 13.23 -6.72
CA SER A 96 0.54 13.23 -7.20
C SER A 96 1.06 14.65 -7.50
N ASN A 97 0.26 15.50 -8.13
CA ASN A 97 0.66 16.89 -8.41
C ASN A 97 0.80 17.74 -7.14
N ILE A 98 -0.11 17.56 -6.19
CA ILE A 98 -0.05 18.20 -4.88
C ILE A 98 1.23 17.78 -4.16
N GLU A 99 1.50 16.48 -4.11
CA GLU A 99 2.68 15.92 -3.46
C GLU A 99 3.99 16.43 -4.08
N LYS A 100 4.05 16.55 -5.41
CA LYS A 100 5.19 17.18 -6.09
C LYS A 100 5.36 18.64 -5.70
N GLY A 101 4.26 19.39 -5.58
CA GLY A 101 4.28 20.77 -5.12
C GLY A 101 4.71 20.91 -3.66
N LEU A 102 4.37 19.91 -2.83
CA LEU A 102 4.71 19.83 -1.42
C LEU A 102 6.09 19.22 -1.17
N ALA A 103 6.70 18.50 -2.11
CA ALA A 103 7.96 17.79 -1.90
C ALA A 103 9.06 18.60 -1.20
N PRO A 104 9.30 19.89 -1.52
CA PRO A 104 10.28 20.71 -0.79
C PRO A 104 9.92 20.97 0.68
N VAL A 105 8.65 20.87 1.03
CA VAL A 105 8.11 21.06 2.39
C VAL A 105 8.03 19.73 3.15
N LEU A 106 7.88 18.59 2.45
CA LEU A 106 7.68 17.27 3.04
C LEU A 106 8.95 16.54 3.46
N THR A 107 10.11 17.21 3.50
CA THR A 107 11.35 16.61 4.01
C THR A 107 11.24 16.32 5.51
N CYS A 108 11.91 15.28 6.00
CA CYS A 108 11.88 14.98 7.44
C CYS A 108 12.44 16.11 8.30
N ASP A 109 13.46 16.82 7.82
CA ASP A 109 13.99 18.01 8.50
C ASP A 109 12.90 19.07 8.72
N ARG A 110 12.08 19.36 7.69
CA ARG A 110 10.98 20.31 7.83
C ARG A 110 9.84 19.76 8.66
N MET A 111 9.53 18.46 8.56
CA MET A 111 8.53 17.83 9.42
C MET A 111 8.93 17.92 10.90
N ASN A 112 10.22 17.79 11.23
CA ASN A 112 10.71 17.92 12.60
C ASN A 112 10.58 19.35 13.15
N LEU A 113 10.61 20.37 12.28
CA LEU A 113 10.35 21.75 12.68
C LEU A 113 8.86 22.00 12.94
N ILE A 114 7.96 21.30 12.25
CA ILE A 114 6.51 21.47 12.37
C ILE A 114 5.93 20.63 13.51
N TYR A 115 6.37 19.37 13.60
CA TYR A 115 5.91 18.40 14.59
C TYR A 115 6.98 18.22 15.66
N HIS A 116 6.94 19.12 16.64
CA HIS A 116 7.81 19.17 17.80
C HIS A 116 6.97 19.19 19.09
N GLU A 117 7.64 19.14 20.24
CA GLU A 117 7.01 18.97 21.56
C GLU A 117 5.99 20.06 21.89
N GLU A 118 6.35 21.34 21.77
CA GLU A 118 5.43 22.46 22.05
C GLU A 118 4.16 22.41 21.17
N ALA A 119 4.31 22.09 19.88
CA ALA A 119 3.17 21.91 18.98
C ALA A 119 2.30 20.71 19.37
N PHE A 120 2.90 19.60 19.80
CA PHE A 120 2.14 18.45 20.29
C PHE A 120 1.38 18.79 21.56
N GLU A 121 2.00 19.42 22.55
CA GLU A 121 1.34 19.79 23.81
C GLU A 121 0.11 20.69 23.58
N ALA A 122 0.20 21.62 22.63
CA ALA A 122 -0.92 22.48 22.23
C ALA A 122 -2.08 21.73 21.56
N HIS A 123 -1.81 20.57 20.95
CA HIS A 123 -2.76 19.85 20.09
C HIS A 123 -3.01 18.38 20.48
N GLN A 124 -2.54 17.93 21.65
CA GLN A 124 -2.60 16.52 22.07
C GLN A 124 -4.03 15.96 22.21
N THR A 125 -5.04 16.82 22.26
CA THR A 125 -6.47 16.45 22.27
C THR A 125 -7.20 16.82 20.98
N ASP A 126 -6.49 17.32 19.96
CA ASP A 126 -7.05 17.66 18.66
C ASP A 126 -6.86 16.47 17.70
N ALA A 127 -7.89 15.63 17.60
CA ALA A 127 -7.87 14.46 16.71
C ALA A 127 -7.57 14.81 15.25
N THR A 128 -7.96 16.00 14.77
CA THR A 128 -7.69 16.44 13.39
C THR A 128 -6.19 16.71 13.20
N TRP A 129 -5.59 17.43 14.15
CA TRP A 129 -4.16 17.70 14.14
C TRP A 129 -3.35 16.41 14.25
N LEU A 130 -3.72 15.51 15.16
CA LEU A 130 -3.05 14.22 15.36
C LEU A 130 -3.13 13.33 14.12
N ARG A 131 -4.31 13.20 13.52
CA ARG A 131 -4.48 12.45 12.27
C ARG A 131 -3.61 13.03 11.15
N ARG A 132 -3.54 14.35 11.02
CA ARG A 132 -2.68 15.01 10.05
C ARG A 132 -1.20 14.70 10.33
N ALA A 133 -0.73 14.91 11.56
CA ALA A 133 0.65 14.65 11.96
C ALA A 133 1.09 13.22 11.62
N LEU A 134 0.27 12.23 11.99
CA LEU A 134 0.55 10.82 11.70
C LEU A 134 0.56 10.51 10.20
N LYS A 135 -0.37 11.08 9.43
CA LYS A 135 -0.36 10.96 7.96
C LYS A 135 0.90 11.56 7.36
N MET A 136 1.37 12.72 7.83
CA MET A 136 2.54 13.39 7.28
C MET A 136 3.86 12.73 7.66
N LEU A 137 4.00 12.35 8.93
CA LEU A 137 5.20 11.72 9.45
C LEU A 137 5.34 10.28 8.94
N GLY A 138 4.26 9.48 8.99
CA GLY A 138 4.25 8.08 8.53
C GLY A 138 4.16 7.89 7.02
N LYS A 139 4.19 8.97 6.24
CA LYS A 139 4.14 8.90 4.78
C LYS A 139 5.41 8.29 4.20
N GLU A 140 5.28 7.24 3.42
CA GLU A 140 6.38 6.73 2.62
C GLU A 140 6.78 7.72 1.52
N ARG A 141 8.09 7.90 1.36
CA ARG A 141 8.75 8.79 0.40
C ARG A 141 9.74 7.93 -0.37
N GLU A 142 9.66 7.95 -1.69
CA GLU A 142 10.63 7.28 -2.54
C GLU A 142 11.67 8.29 -3.03
N ASP A 143 12.95 7.99 -2.85
CA ASP A 143 14.06 8.74 -3.42
C ASP A 143 15.07 7.79 -4.09
N SER A 144 16.20 8.32 -4.55
CA SER A 144 17.23 7.53 -5.23
C SER A 144 17.88 6.44 -4.35
N THR A 145 17.69 6.51 -3.04
CA THR A 145 18.30 5.60 -2.04
C THR A 145 17.31 4.54 -1.53
N GLY A 146 16.01 4.73 -1.74
CA GLY A 146 14.99 3.76 -1.40
C GLY A 146 13.69 4.41 -0.92
N THR A 147 12.93 3.68 -0.11
CA THR A 147 11.72 4.19 0.55
C THR A 147 12.05 4.58 1.99
N SER A 148 11.75 5.83 2.36
CA SER A 148 11.92 6.38 3.71
C SER A 148 10.61 6.99 4.22
N ASP A 149 10.52 7.25 5.53
CA ASP A 149 9.45 8.03 6.14
C ASP A 149 10.01 8.86 7.32
N CYS A 150 9.18 9.66 7.97
CA CYS A 150 9.58 10.50 9.11
C CYS A 150 8.95 10.05 10.43
N SER A 151 8.50 8.79 10.53
CA SER A 151 7.88 8.26 11.76
C SER A 151 8.90 7.95 12.87
N ASP A 152 10.20 8.16 12.64
CA ASP A 152 11.23 8.15 13.69
C ASP A 152 11.22 9.46 14.52
N ASN A 153 10.46 10.47 14.09
CA ASN A 153 10.22 11.66 14.90
C ASN A 153 9.55 11.25 16.23
N PRO A 154 10.05 11.69 17.41
CA PRO A 154 9.49 11.33 18.72
C PRO A 154 8.00 11.66 18.88
N MET A 155 7.53 12.72 18.20
CA MET A 155 6.12 13.11 18.21
C MET A 155 5.22 12.09 17.51
N TYR A 156 5.76 11.24 16.62
CA TYR A 156 4.97 10.19 15.97
C TYR A 156 4.39 9.23 17.00
N TYR A 157 5.21 8.78 17.95
CA TYR A 157 4.77 7.87 19.01
C TYR A 157 3.70 8.52 19.88
N LEU A 158 3.97 9.73 20.39
CA LEU A 158 3.06 10.45 21.27
C LEU A 158 1.72 10.74 20.57
N ALA A 159 1.76 11.16 19.30
CA ALA A 159 0.56 11.41 18.53
C ALA A 159 -0.24 10.13 18.21
N ALA A 160 0.45 9.01 17.93
CA ALA A 160 -0.20 7.74 17.63
C ALA A 160 -0.94 7.22 18.86
N GLN A 161 -0.30 7.28 20.02
CA GLN A 161 -0.91 6.88 21.29
C GLN A 161 -2.09 7.78 21.66
N ALA A 162 -1.89 9.11 21.65
CA ALA A 162 -2.95 10.07 21.99
C ALA A 162 -4.18 9.92 21.08
N LEU A 163 -3.96 9.71 19.77
CA LEU A 163 -5.05 9.49 18.83
C LEU A 163 -5.75 8.16 19.09
N TYR A 164 -5.01 7.07 19.29
CA TYR A 164 -5.60 5.75 19.50
C TYR A 164 -6.43 5.67 20.79
N ASP A 165 -5.96 6.31 21.87
CA ASP A 165 -6.68 6.36 23.15
C ASP A 165 -7.99 7.18 23.04
N MET A 166 -8.02 8.21 22.20
CA MET A 166 -9.18 9.08 22.00
C MET A 166 -10.17 8.56 20.95
N ASP A 167 -9.65 8.05 19.83
CA ASP A 167 -10.42 7.59 18.67
C ASP A 167 -9.69 6.40 17.99
N PRO A 168 -9.97 5.16 18.41
CA PRO A 168 -9.32 3.94 17.91
C PRO A 168 -9.77 3.54 16.50
N SER A 169 -9.77 4.49 15.57
CA SER A 169 -10.11 4.33 14.16
C SER A 169 -9.07 3.52 13.37
N ALA A 170 -9.42 3.12 12.14
CA ALA A 170 -8.50 2.41 11.23
C ALA A 170 -7.14 3.13 11.06
N GLN A 171 -7.16 4.47 10.96
CA GLN A 171 -5.94 5.26 10.84
C GLN A 171 -5.10 5.23 12.13
N ALA A 172 -5.74 5.33 13.29
CA ALA A 172 -5.04 5.30 14.57
C ALA A 172 -4.39 3.92 14.78
N ALA A 173 -5.15 2.85 14.53
CA ALA A 173 -4.66 1.47 14.58
C ALA A 173 -3.49 1.26 13.60
N ARG A 174 -3.59 1.74 12.36
CA ARG A 174 -2.49 1.67 11.38
C ARG A 174 -1.22 2.36 11.88
N SER A 175 -1.37 3.50 12.54
CA SER A 175 -0.23 4.28 13.06
C SER A 175 0.47 3.52 14.20
N MET A 176 -0.30 2.92 15.11
CA MET A 176 0.23 2.01 16.13
C MET A 176 0.89 0.78 15.50
N GLY A 177 0.29 0.21 14.45
CA GLY A 177 0.86 -0.91 13.70
C GLY A 177 2.21 -0.57 13.06
N LEU A 178 2.34 0.61 12.44
CA LEU A 178 3.61 1.06 11.84
C LEU A 178 4.70 1.21 12.91
N LEU A 179 4.36 1.83 14.03
CA LEU A 179 5.25 1.96 15.18
C LEU A 179 5.70 0.59 15.71
N SER A 180 4.77 -0.36 15.84
CA SER A 180 5.09 -1.72 16.28
C SER A 180 6.02 -2.43 15.29
N LEU A 181 5.85 -2.25 13.98
CA LEU A 181 6.80 -2.81 12.99
C LEU A 181 8.19 -2.21 13.12
N LYS A 182 8.29 -0.88 13.26
CA LYS A 182 9.58 -0.19 13.39
C LYS A 182 10.34 -0.59 14.65
N ASN A 183 9.62 -0.86 15.73
CA ASN A 183 10.18 -1.32 16.99
C ASN A 183 10.29 -2.85 17.08
N GLU A 184 10.11 -3.57 15.97
CA GLU A 184 10.17 -5.04 15.89
C GLU A 184 9.21 -5.77 16.85
N LYS A 185 8.14 -5.09 17.28
CA LYS A 185 7.07 -5.63 18.13
C LYS A 185 6.04 -6.34 17.25
N TRP A 186 6.44 -7.44 16.63
CA TRP A 186 5.65 -8.12 15.60
C TRP A 186 4.25 -8.56 16.06
N SER A 187 4.12 -9.05 17.30
CA SER A 187 2.83 -9.46 17.85
C SER A 187 1.86 -8.30 18.02
N GLU A 188 2.33 -7.15 18.48
CA GLU A 188 1.50 -5.93 18.57
C GLU A 188 1.12 -5.42 17.17
N ALA A 189 2.07 -5.47 16.23
CA ALA A 189 1.79 -5.08 14.84
C ALA A 189 0.68 -5.93 14.23
N LEU A 190 0.66 -7.25 14.47
CA LEU A 190 -0.43 -8.12 14.03
C LEU A 190 -1.78 -7.68 14.58
N THR A 191 -1.87 -7.37 15.87
CA THR A 191 -3.10 -6.90 16.51
C THR A 191 -3.57 -5.57 15.92
N TYR A 192 -2.67 -4.59 15.82
CA TYR A 192 -3.03 -3.25 15.34
C TYR A 192 -3.38 -3.23 13.85
N TYR A 193 -2.66 -3.96 13.00
CA TYR A 193 -3.04 -4.06 11.59
C TYR A 193 -4.34 -4.84 11.38
N GLN A 194 -4.62 -5.88 12.17
CA GLN A 194 -5.92 -6.54 12.11
C GLN A 194 -7.05 -5.56 12.49
N SER A 195 -6.88 -4.80 13.57
CA SER A 195 -7.84 -3.77 13.98
C SER A 195 -8.03 -2.67 12.91
N ALA A 196 -6.95 -2.29 12.22
CA ALA A 196 -7.03 -1.35 11.11
C ALA A 196 -7.83 -1.93 9.93
N ILE A 197 -7.54 -3.17 9.54
CA ILE A 197 -8.21 -3.89 8.44
C ILE A 197 -9.71 -4.03 8.72
N ASP A 198 -10.09 -4.38 9.94
CA ASP A 198 -11.49 -4.62 10.32
C ASP A 198 -12.35 -3.34 10.25
N GLN A 199 -11.72 -2.18 10.40
CA GLN A 199 -12.38 -0.87 10.42
C GLN A 199 -12.21 -0.09 9.10
N GLU A 200 -11.28 -0.50 8.22
CA GLU A 200 -10.94 0.27 7.02
C GLU A 200 -12.04 0.16 5.97
N ALA A 201 -12.52 1.33 5.52
CA ALA A 201 -13.58 1.45 4.53
C ALA A 201 -13.03 1.51 3.10
N ASP A 202 -11.79 1.96 2.92
CA ASP A 202 -11.11 2.01 1.63
C ASP A 202 -10.43 0.67 1.31
N PRO A 203 -10.91 -0.11 0.32
CA PRO A 203 -10.29 -1.37 -0.04
C PRO A 203 -8.81 -1.23 -0.44
N LEU A 204 -8.39 -0.09 -0.98
CA LEU A 204 -6.99 0.13 -1.37
C LEU A 204 -6.07 0.32 -0.14
N LEU A 205 -6.55 1.02 0.90
CA LEU A 205 -5.82 1.13 2.15
C LEU A 205 -5.82 -0.20 2.91
N GLN A 206 -6.95 -0.91 2.89
CA GLN A 206 -7.06 -2.24 3.48
C GLN A 206 -6.07 -3.23 2.84
N ALA A 207 -5.88 -3.17 1.51
CA ALA A 207 -4.88 -3.96 0.81
C ALA A 207 -3.44 -3.66 1.27
N LYS A 208 -3.11 -2.39 1.52
CA LYS A 208 -1.81 -1.99 2.07
C LYS A 208 -1.63 -2.49 3.50
N ASP A 209 -2.67 -2.44 4.34
CA ASP A 209 -2.62 -2.96 5.70
C ASP A 209 -2.43 -4.49 5.72
N TYR A 210 -3.09 -5.22 4.82
CA TYR A 210 -2.84 -6.65 4.64
C TYR A 210 -1.40 -6.96 4.24
N LEU A 211 -0.75 -6.13 3.42
CA LEU A 211 0.67 -6.31 3.09
C LEU A 211 1.56 -6.09 4.31
N ARG A 212 1.24 -5.13 5.19
CA ARG A 212 1.96 -4.93 6.46
C ARG A 212 1.74 -6.08 7.44
N LEU A 213 0.51 -6.60 7.52
CA LEU A 213 0.18 -7.80 8.28
C LEU A 213 0.97 -9.01 7.75
N ALA A 214 1.08 -9.17 6.44
CA ALA A 214 1.89 -10.22 5.82
C ALA A 214 3.37 -10.10 6.18
N PHE A 215 3.90 -8.87 6.19
CA PHE A 215 5.27 -8.62 6.63
C PHE A 215 5.48 -9.02 8.10
N ALA A 216 4.59 -8.62 9.02
CA ALA A 216 4.66 -9.03 10.42
C ALA A 216 4.62 -10.57 10.59
N HIS A 217 3.74 -11.25 9.86
CA HIS A 217 3.68 -12.72 9.87
C HIS A 217 4.97 -13.38 9.38
N LYS A 218 5.62 -12.81 8.35
CA LYS A 218 6.92 -13.29 7.87
C LYS A 218 7.97 -13.18 8.98
N GLN A 219 8.02 -12.05 9.69
CA GLN A 219 9.04 -11.82 10.73
C GLN A 219 8.94 -12.81 11.90
N ILE A 220 7.73 -13.26 12.25
CA ILE A 220 7.54 -14.31 13.27
C ILE A 220 7.62 -15.74 12.71
N GLY A 221 8.01 -15.91 11.44
CA GLY A 221 8.14 -17.21 10.79
C GLY A 221 6.82 -17.88 10.36
N SER A 222 5.67 -17.20 10.49
CA SER A 222 4.37 -17.74 10.06
C SER A 222 4.14 -17.54 8.56
N LEU A 223 4.92 -18.25 7.73
CA LEU A 223 4.87 -18.14 6.26
C LEU A 223 3.48 -18.46 5.66
N PRO A 224 2.72 -19.47 6.13
CA PRO A 224 1.35 -19.68 5.66
C PRO A 224 0.43 -18.48 5.93
N SER A 225 0.51 -17.87 7.11
CA SER A 225 -0.29 -16.68 7.44
C SER A 225 0.14 -15.47 6.60
N ALA A 226 1.44 -15.30 6.38
CA ALA A 226 1.96 -14.24 5.50
C ALA A 226 1.42 -14.39 4.07
N LYS A 227 1.38 -15.63 3.55
CA LYS A 227 0.77 -15.94 2.25
C LYS A 227 -0.71 -15.58 2.23
N THR A 228 -1.47 -16.00 3.24
CA THR A 228 -2.91 -15.68 3.34
C THR A 228 -3.15 -14.18 3.33
N ALA A 229 -2.37 -13.41 4.10
CA ALA A 229 -2.47 -11.95 4.12
C ALA A 229 -2.13 -11.32 2.75
N CYS A 230 -1.13 -11.82 2.02
CA CYS A 230 -0.85 -11.36 0.65
C CYS A 230 -2.01 -11.63 -0.32
N LEU A 231 -2.65 -12.79 -0.20
CA LEU A 231 -3.82 -13.12 -1.01
C LEU A 231 -5.02 -12.25 -0.64
N ALA A 232 -5.21 -11.94 0.64
CA ALA A 232 -6.23 -10.99 1.09
C ALA A 232 -5.97 -9.58 0.55
N ALA A 233 -4.70 -9.13 0.52
CA ALA A 233 -4.32 -7.86 -0.12
C ALA A 233 -4.72 -7.82 -1.60
N LEU A 234 -4.43 -8.89 -2.35
CA LEU A 234 -4.80 -9.00 -3.77
C LEU A 234 -6.31 -9.10 -4.02
N ASN A 235 -7.07 -9.61 -3.04
CA ASN A 235 -8.52 -9.64 -3.11
C ASN A 235 -9.14 -8.26 -2.81
N ALA A 236 -8.51 -7.49 -1.91
CA ALA A 236 -8.93 -6.13 -1.58
C ALA A 236 -8.60 -5.16 -2.73
N ASP A 237 -7.40 -5.29 -3.33
CA ASP A 237 -6.98 -4.54 -4.52
C ASP A 237 -6.32 -5.49 -5.56
N PRO A 238 -7.08 -5.92 -6.59
CA PRO A 238 -6.57 -6.78 -7.66
C PRO A 238 -5.48 -6.16 -8.54
N SER A 239 -5.29 -4.85 -8.46
CA SER A 239 -4.24 -4.10 -9.18
C SER A 239 -2.99 -3.86 -8.34
N PHE A 240 -2.98 -4.27 -7.06
CA PHE A 240 -1.83 -4.07 -6.19
C PHE A 240 -0.76 -5.15 -6.42
N GLY A 241 0.32 -4.82 -7.13
CA GLY A 241 1.37 -5.77 -7.49
C GLY A 241 2.35 -6.12 -6.36
N LYS A 242 2.53 -5.23 -5.38
CA LYS A 242 3.52 -5.40 -4.29
C LYS A 242 3.36 -6.70 -3.47
N PRO A 243 2.14 -7.17 -3.12
CA PRO A 243 1.95 -8.47 -2.47
C PRO A 243 2.50 -9.66 -3.28
N LEU A 244 2.47 -9.61 -4.62
CA LEU A 244 3.05 -10.67 -5.46
C LEU A 244 4.58 -10.62 -5.47
N LEU A 245 5.17 -9.42 -5.42
CA LEU A 245 6.63 -9.29 -5.22
C LEU A 245 7.03 -9.91 -3.87
N PHE A 246 6.29 -9.60 -2.81
CA PHE A 246 6.57 -10.12 -1.47
C PHE A 246 6.39 -11.63 -1.38
N LEU A 247 5.34 -12.20 -1.98
CA LEU A 247 5.17 -13.65 -2.13
C LEU A 247 6.32 -14.29 -2.88
N ALA A 248 6.74 -13.71 -4.01
CA ALA A 248 7.85 -14.23 -4.80
C ALA A 248 9.16 -14.25 -4.00
N GLN A 249 9.41 -13.20 -3.21
CA GLN A 249 10.55 -13.15 -2.31
C GLN A 249 10.51 -14.27 -1.27
N MET A 250 9.39 -14.47 -0.57
CA MET A 250 9.26 -15.55 0.42
C MET A 250 9.42 -16.94 -0.21
N TYR A 251 8.96 -17.14 -1.45
CA TYR A 251 9.12 -18.41 -2.16
C TYR A 251 10.58 -18.67 -2.51
N ALA A 252 11.28 -17.67 -3.03
CA ALA A 252 12.70 -17.75 -3.34
C ALA A 252 13.57 -17.96 -2.09
N GLU A 253 13.24 -17.30 -0.98
CA GLU A 253 13.91 -17.49 0.32
C GLU A 253 13.71 -18.91 0.89
N SER A 254 12.69 -19.65 0.43
CA SER A 254 12.46 -21.05 0.81
C SER A 254 13.25 -22.05 -0.05
N ALA A 255 14.05 -21.57 -1.00
CA ALA A 255 14.93 -22.43 -1.77
C ALA A 255 15.92 -23.15 -0.83
N GLY A 256 16.21 -24.41 -1.13
CA GLY A 256 17.09 -25.24 -0.29
C GLY A 256 16.41 -25.88 0.93
N THR A 257 15.31 -25.31 1.43
CA THR A 257 14.58 -25.81 2.61
C THR A 257 13.23 -26.45 2.27
N CYS A 258 12.57 -26.00 1.20
CA CYS A 258 11.33 -26.59 0.70
C CYS A 258 11.62 -27.75 -0.27
N GLY A 259 11.68 -28.98 0.24
CA GLY A 259 11.86 -30.20 -0.57
C GLY A 259 13.02 -31.08 -0.10
N ASN A 260 13.09 -32.29 -0.62
CA ASN A 260 14.01 -33.34 -0.16
C ASN A 260 15.23 -33.53 -1.07
N ASN A 261 15.14 -33.15 -2.34
CA ASN A 261 16.21 -33.30 -3.32
C ASN A 261 16.50 -31.99 -4.06
N ALA A 262 17.56 -31.97 -4.87
CA ALA A 262 18.04 -30.76 -5.56
C ALA A 262 16.99 -30.15 -6.51
N PHE A 263 16.16 -30.97 -7.16
CA PHE A 263 15.07 -30.49 -7.99
C PHE A 263 13.98 -29.81 -7.14
N GLU A 264 13.45 -30.49 -6.13
CA GLU A 264 12.35 -29.98 -5.30
C GLU A 264 12.73 -28.67 -4.60
N LYS A 265 13.95 -28.64 -4.04
CA LYS A 265 14.51 -27.49 -3.33
C LYS A 265 14.64 -26.23 -4.19
N ASN A 266 14.78 -26.38 -5.51
CA ASN A 266 14.93 -25.28 -6.45
C ASN A 266 13.67 -25.02 -7.28
N ALA A 267 12.71 -25.96 -7.31
CA ALA A 267 11.44 -25.81 -8.01
C ALA A 267 10.63 -24.59 -7.53
N VAL A 268 10.86 -24.12 -6.30
CA VAL A 268 10.27 -22.91 -5.75
C VAL A 268 10.54 -21.64 -6.57
N TYR A 269 11.66 -21.59 -7.30
CA TYR A 269 11.98 -20.46 -8.16
C TYR A 269 11.00 -20.32 -9.33
N TRP A 270 10.44 -21.41 -9.86
CA TRP A 270 9.38 -21.31 -10.87
C TRP A 270 8.13 -20.62 -10.30
N ALA A 271 7.71 -21.01 -9.09
CA ALA A 271 6.57 -20.39 -8.42
C ALA A 271 6.82 -18.90 -8.14
N ALA A 272 8.03 -18.55 -7.67
CA ALA A 272 8.42 -17.16 -7.47
C ALA A 272 8.34 -16.35 -8.76
N ILE A 273 8.93 -16.85 -9.86
CA ILE A 273 8.92 -16.20 -11.17
C ILE A 273 7.49 -16.04 -11.71
N ASP A 274 6.61 -17.04 -11.53
CA ASP A 274 5.21 -16.94 -11.95
C ASP A 274 4.46 -15.81 -11.21
N LYS A 275 4.73 -15.62 -9.91
CA LYS A 275 4.18 -14.46 -9.17
C LYS A 275 4.70 -13.14 -9.73
N LEU A 276 5.98 -13.06 -10.06
CA LEU A 276 6.58 -11.83 -10.63
C LEU A 276 5.98 -11.49 -12.00
N TYR A 277 5.77 -12.47 -12.88
CA TYR A 277 5.08 -12.23 -14.15
C TYR A 277 3.64 -11.77 -13.95
N ARG A 278 2.93 -12.34 -12.95
CA ARG A 278 1.61 -11.86 -12.60
C ARG A 278 1.65 -10.42 -12.07
N ALA A 279 2.63 -10.08 -11.24
CA ALA A 279 2.80 -8.74 -10.68
C ALA A 279 2.90 -7.69 -11.80
N LYS A 280 3.78 -7.93 -12.77
CA LYS A 280 3.96 -7.08 -13.97
C LYS A 280 2.68 -6.88 -14.78
N ARG A 281 1.83 -7.91 -14.85
CA ARG A 281 0.60 -7.88 -15.65
C ARG A 281 -0.50 -7.05 -15.00
N ILE A 282 -0.55 -7.02 -13.66
CA ILE A 282 -1.61 -6.33 -12.92
C ILE A 282 -1.21 -4.92 -12.48
N ASP A 283 0.10 -4.66 -12.39
CA ASP A 283 0.67 -3.42 -11.86
C ASP A 283 1.95 -3.06 -12.64
N GLU A 284 1.86 -2.06 -13.51
CA GLU A 284 3.00 -1.61 -14.31
C GLU A 284 4.11 -0.99 -13.44
N SER A 285 3.75 -0.40 -12.29
CA SER A 285 4.69 0.32 -11.42
C SER A 285 5.75 -0.59 -10.81
N VAL A 286 5.45 -1.89 -10.65
CA VAL A 286 6.39 -2.87 -10.09
C VAL A 286 7.26 -3.56 -11.14
N THR A 287 7.12 -3.21 -12.43
CA THR A 287 7.77 -3.91 -13.54
C THR A 287 9.29 -3.97 -13.39
N ALA A 288 9.93 -2.84 -13.11
CA ALA A 288 11.38 -2.76 -12.98
C ALA A 288 11.91 -3.64 -11.83
N THR A 289 11.21 -3.66 -10.69
CA THR A 289 11.55 -4.50 -9.54
C THR A 289 11.32 -5.98 -9.86
N ALA A 290 10.20 -6.31 -10.50
CA ALA A 290 9.88 -7.68 -10.90
C ALA A 290 10.92 -8.24 -11.88
N ASP A 291 11.35 -7.47 -12.87
CA ASP A 291 12.35 -7.91 -13.86
C ASP A 291 13.72 -8.17 -13.22
N LYS A 292 14.14 -7.33 -12.27
CA LYS A 292 15.36 -7.58 -11.49
C LYS A 292 15.27 -8.90 -10.72
N MET A 293 14.14 -9.14 -10.04
CA MET A 293 13.91 -10.38 -9.29
C MET A 293 13.83 -11.60 -10.22
N ILE A 294 13.16 -11.50 -11.38
CA ILE A 294 13.09 -12.59 -12.37
C ILE A 294 14.49 -12.99 -12.82
N ASN A 295 15.33 -12.01 -13.19
CA ASN A 295 16.70 -12.30 -13.61
C ASN A 295 17.52 -12.96 -12.50
N ALA A 296 17.36 -12.48 -11.26
CA ALA A 296 18.02 -13.06 -10.09
C ALA A 296 17.54 -14.49 -9.77
N TYR A 297 16.26 -14.82 -10.01
CA TYR A 297 15.70 -16.14 -9.68
C TYR A 297 15.87 -17.16 -10.80
N ARG A 298 15.99 -16.71 -12.05
CA ARG A 298 16.23 -17.60 -13.21
C ARG A 298 17.49 -18.45 -13.07
N VAL A 299 18.55 -17.92 -12.43
CA VAL A 299 19.79 -18.69 -12.26
C VAL A 299 19.65 -19.85 -11.27
N GLY A 300 18.60 -19.84 -10.44
CA GLY A 300 18.36 -20.86 -9.42
C GLY A 300 17.39 -21.96 -9.84
N ILE A 301 16.73 -21.85 -11.01
CA ILE A 301 15.79 -22.89 -11.46
C ILE A 301 16.52 -24.22 -11.69
N PRO A 302 15.86 -25.37 -11.45
CA PRO A 302 16.43 -26.67 -11.80
C PRO A 302 16.77 -26.74 -13.29
N ASP A 303 18.02 -27.08 -13.62
CA ASP A 303 18.41 -27.26 -15.01
C ASP A 303 17.79 -28.53 -15.62
N LYS A 304 17.95 -28.67 -16.94
CA LYS A 304 17.43 -29.81 -17.69
C LYS A 304 17.99 -31.15 -17.23
N SER A 305 19.26 -31.20 -16.83
CA SER A 305 19.93 -32.42 -16.41
C SER A 305 19.40 -32.90 -15.06
N ILE A 306 19.33 -32.01 -14.07
CA ILE A 306 18.79 -32.30 -12.74
C ILE A 306 17.32 -32.70 -12.85
N SER A 307 16.52 -31.96 -13.63
CA SER A 307 15.10 -32.29 -13.78
C SER A 307 14.89 -33.66 -14.41
N PHE A 308 15.66 -33.99 -15.45
CA PHE A 308 15.60 -35.32 -16.07
C PHE A 308 16.06 -36.43 -15.12
N GLN A 309 17.09 -36.20 -14.31
CA GLN A 309 17.57 -37.14 -13.29
C GLN A 309 16.47 -37.50 -12.28
N PHE A 310 15.61 -36.53 -11.94
CA PHE A 310 14.46 -36.73 -11.05
C PHE A 310 13.15 -37.06 -11.81
N GLY A 311 13.23 -37.34 -13.10
CA GLY A 311 12.10 -37.85 -13.90
C GLY A 311 11.12 -36.78 -14.40
N HIS A 312 11.50 -35.50 -14.38
CA HIS A 312 10.64 -34.40 -14.80
C HIS A 312 11.03 -33.85 -16.18
N LEU A 313 10.03 -33.64 -17.04
CA LEU A 313 10.20 -33.16 -18.41
C LEU A 313 9.73 -31.71 -18.58
N ASP A 314 10.22 -31.06 -19.64
CA ASP A 314 9.77 -29.71 -20.01
C ASP A 314 8.25 -29.69 -20.27
N GLY A 315 7.57 -28.67 -19.75
CA GLY A 315 6.11 -28.53 -19.85
C GLY A 315 5.31 -29.37 -18.85
N GLU A 316 5.94 -30.23 -18.06
CA GLU A 316 5.26 -31.02 -17.02
C GLU A 316 4.74 -30.12 -15.89
N ARG A 317 3.57 -30.48 -15.33
CA ARG A 317 3.04 -29.84 -14.13
C ARG A 317 3.59 -30.49 -12.88
N TYR A 318 4.29 -29.72 -12.06
CA TYR A 318 4.85 -30.17 -10.79
C TYR A 318 4.20 -29.43 -9.62
N ARG A 319 3.82 -30.15 -8.56
CA ARG A 319 3.25 -29.55 -7.34
C ARG A 319 4.31 -29.47 -6.25
N ILE A 320 4.63 -28.25 -5.83
CA ILE A 320 5.46 -27.98 -4.65
C ILE A 320 4.60 -28.27 -3.41
N THR A 321 5.08 -29.12 -2.49
CA THR A 321 4.25 -29.66 -1.39
C THR A 321 4.51 -29.04 -0.01
N CYS A 322 5.56 -28.23 0.16
CA CYS A 322 5.79 -27.50 1.41
C CYS A 322 4.74 -26.40 1.64
N TRP A 323 4.97 -25.49 2.59
CA TRP A 323 4.06 -24.37 2.90
C TRP A 323 3.65 -23.54 1.67
N ILE A 324 4.47 -23.52 0.62
CA ILE A 324 4.17 -22.89 -0.67
C ILE A 324 2.92 -23.52 -1.30
N ASN A 325 2.81 -24.85 -1.37
CA ASN A 325 1.64 -25.58 -1.88
C ASN A 325 1.09 -25.01 -3.21
N GLU A 326 1.92 -24.92 -4.25
CA GLU A 326 1.53 -24.42 -5.58
C GLU A 326 1.95 -25.37 -6.69
N THR A 327 1.19 -25.35 -7.79
CA THR A 327 1.53 -26.09 -9.02
C THR A 327 2.23 -25.15 -9.98
N VAL A 328 3.38 -25.57 -10.48
CA VAL A 328 4.20 -24.87 -11.46
C VAL A 328 4.36 -25.71 -12.73
N THR A 329 4.81 -25.07 -13.80
CA THR A 329 5.23 -25.75 -15.02
C THR A 329 6.75 -25.82 -15.05
N VAL A 330 7.30 -27.03 -15.21
CA VAL A 330 8.74 -27.25 -15.42
C VAL A 330 9.15 -26.59 -16.73
N ARG A 331 10.16 -25.71 -16.66
CA ARG A 331 10.68 -24.95 -17.82
C ARG A 331 12.14 -24.58 -17.61
N PHE A 332 12.94 -24.62 -18.68
CA PHE A 332 14.39 -24.38 -18.65
C PHE A 332 14.80 -23.02 -19.21
#